data_AF-A0A0G2FJK4-F1
#
_entry.id   AF-A0A0G2FJK4-F1
#
_cell.length_a   1.000
_cell.length_b   1.000
_cell.length_c   1.000
_cell.angle_alpha   90.00
_cell.angle_beta   90.00
_cell.angle_gamma   90.00
#
_symmetry.space_group_name_H-M   'P 1'
#
loop_
_entity.id
_entity.type
_entity.pdbx_description
1 polymer ?
#
loop_
_entity_poly.entity_id
_entity_poly.type
_entity_poly.pdbx_seq_one_letter_code
_entity_poly.pdbx_strand_id
1 'polypeptide(L)'
;MPENEEALPDFGDHVDMGTFSQILEMDEDESEREFSKPLVLNFFEQVEETFEKMDTALAEKDLNELSSLGHFLKGSSATLGFNKVRDSCQVIQQYGHKQTLDGTDEPDEEVCLSKITDALKTVKVDFAELEKELKIFFNSDSETNED
;
A
#
# COMPACT_ATOMS: atom_id res chain seq x y z
N MET A 1 28.59 24.01 -11.07
CA MET A 1 27.15 24.33 -11.08
C MET A 1 26.54 23.35 -10.11
N PRO A 2 25.78 23.77 -9.10
CA PRO A 2 25.18 22.79 -8.21
C PRO A 2 24.11 22.05 -9.03
N GLU A 3 24.25 20.73 -9.04
CA GLU A 3 23.21 19.78 -9.45
C GLU A 3 21.99 20.09 -8.59
N ASN A 4 20.90 20.55 -9.21
CA ASN A 4 19.57 20.46 -8.59
C ASN A 4 18.92 19.23 -9.22
N GLU A 5 19.47 18.05 -8.91
CA GLU A 5 18.64 16.86 -8.83
C GLU A 5 17.65 17.16 -7.72
N GLU A 6 16.39 17.42 -8.07
CA GLU A 6 15.29 17.46 -7.11
C GLU A 6 15.27 16.07 -6.45
N ALA A 7 15.94 15.95 -5.30
CA ALA A 7 16.02 14.70 -4.59
C ALA A 7 14.59 14.25 -4.26
N LEU A 8 14.21 13.07 -4.77
CA LEU A 8 12.90 12.49 -4.51
C LEU A 8 12.60 12.54 -3.01
N PRO A 9 11.35 12.86 -2.61
CA PRO A 9 10.98 12.87 -1.21
C PRO A 9 11.30 11.53 -0.58
N ASP A 10 11.93 11.57 0.60
CA ASP A 10 12.14 10.38 1.40
C ASP A 10 10.83 10.03 2.12
N PHE A 11 10.09 9.07 1.58
CA PHE A 11 8.89 8.51 2.21
C PHE A 11 9.23 7.53 3.37
N GLY A 12 10.51 7.46 3.76
CA GLY A 12 11.02 6.62 4.84
C GLY A 12 10.70 5.14 4.64
N ASP A 13 10.44 4.45 5.75
CA ASP A 13 10.16 3.01 5.74
C ASP A 13 8.81 2.64 5.10
N HIS A 14 7.99 3.62 4.69
CA HIS A 14 6.69 3.36 4.05
C HIS A 14 6.86 2.86 2.61
N VAL A 15 7.94 3.27 1.92
CA VAL A 15 8.15 3.02 0.50
C VAL A 15 9.56 2.46 0.25
N ASP A 16 9.66 1.37 -0.50
CA ASP A 16 10.88 0.94 -1.15
C ASP A 16 11.19 1.92 -2.29
N MET A 17 12.02 2.91 -1.99
CA MET A 17 12.45 3.91 -2.96
C MET A 17 13.15 3.28 -4.17
N GLY A 18 13.79 2.12 -4.04
CA GLY A 18 14.42 1.45 -5.18
C GLY A 18 13.39 0.94 -6.18
N THR A 19 12.26 0.42 -5.69
CA THR A 19 11.13 -0.02 -6.53
C THR A 19 10.33 1.19 -7.04
N PHE A 20 10.04 2.16 -6.17
CA PHE A 20 9.23 3.32 -6.55
C PHE A 20 9.95 4.25 -7.53
N SER A 21 11.27 4.44 -7.41
CA SER A 21 12.05 5.25 -8.37
C SER A 21 12.00 4.64 -9.77
N GLN A 22 12.02 3.31 -9.91
CA GLN A 22 11.87 2.66 -11.22
C GLN A 22 10.51 2.96 -11.87
N ILE A 23 9.45 3.11 -11.07
CA ILE A 23 8.12 3.50 -11.57
C ILE A 23 8.14 4.97 -12.03
N LEU A 24 8.82 5.85 -11.29
CA LEU A 24 8.96 7.26 -11.66
C LEU A 24 9.84 7.46 -12.91
N GLU A 25 10.87 6.63 -13.08
CA GLU A 25 11.74 6.60 -14.27
C GLU A 25 11.01 6.15 -15.55
N MET A 26 9.80 5.59 -15.43
CA MET A 26 8.96 5.25 -16.57
C MET A 26 8.16 6.45 -17.12
N ASP A 27 8.10 7.56 -16.39
CA ASP A 27 7.49 8.79 -16.91
C ASP A 27 8.36 9.41 -17.99
N GLU A 28 7.75 9.79 -19.12
CA GLU A 28 8.46 10.51 -20.19
C GLU A 28 8.75 11.98 -19.81
N ASP A 29 7.88 12.57 -18.98
CA ASP A 29 8.00 13.93 -18.45
C ASP A 29 7.77 13.91 -16.92
N GLU A 30 8.78 14.35 -16.18
CA GLU A 30 8.77 14.37 -14.71
C GLU A 30 7.76 15.36 -14.10
N SER A 31 7.30 16.35 -14.87
CA SER A 31 6.31 17.34 -14.41
C SER A 31 4.87 16.86 -14.60
N GLU A 32 4.60 16.10 -15.67
CA GLU A 32 3.26 15.58 -15.97
C GLU A 32 2.98 14.26 -15.26
N ARG A 33 4.01 13.42 -15.07
CA ARG A 33 3.92 12.11 -14.40
C ARG A 33 2.81 11.22 -14.99
N GLU A 34 2.67 11.21 -16.32
CA GLU A 34 1.54 10.57 -17.02
C GLU A 34 1.43 9.05 -16.80
N PHE A 35 2.51 8.38 -16.37
CA PHE A 35 2.50 6.94 -16.08
C PHE A 35 2.35 6.69 -14.58
N SER A 36 3.24 7.26 -13.76
CA SER A 36 3.32 6.93 -12.34
C SER A 36 2.12 7.46 -11.54
N LYS A 37 1.65 8.69 -11.85
CA LYS A 37 0.54 9.32 -11.12
C LYS A 37 -0.77 8.54 -11.29
N PRO A 38 -1.24 8.20 -12.51
CA PRO A 38 -2.44 7.38 -12.65
C PRO A 38 -2.29 6.00 -12.03
N LEU A 39 -1.11 5.39 -12.08
CA LEU A 39 -0.87 4.08 -11.47
C LEU A 39 -1.06 4.13 -9.94
N VAL A 40 -0.53 5.16 -9.29
CA VAL A 40 -0.69 5.37 -7.83
C VAL A 40 -2.12 5.75 -7.47
N LEU A 41 -2.78 6.62 -8.24
CA LEU A 41 -4.18 6.98 -7.98
C LEU A 41 -5.12 5.78 -8.12
N ASN A 42 -4.92 4.94 -9.14
CA ASN A 42 -5.68 3.69 -9.31
C ASN A 42 -5.42 2.71 -8.15
N PHE A 43 -4.23 2.73 -7.56
CA PHE A 43 -3.94 1.94 -6.37
C PHE A 43 -4.72 2.46 -5.15
N PHE A 44 -4.90 3.77 -5.00
CA PHE A 44 -5.70 4.33 -3.90
C PHE A 44 -7.15 3.85 -3.96
N GLU A 45 -7.76 3.90 -5.15
CA GLU A 45 -9.12 3.38 -5.36
C GLU A 45 -9.21 1.88 -5.02
N GLN A 46 -8.23 1.08 -5.46
CA GLN A 46 -8.16 -0.35 -5.11
C GLN A 46 -8.05 -0.60 -3.61
N VAL A 47 -7.27 0.21 -2.88
CA VAL A 47 -7.12 0.09 -1.43
C VAL A 47 -8.44 0.40 -0.72
N GLU A 48 -9.10 1.50 -1.08
CA GLU A 48 -10.37 1.91 -0.48
C GLU A 48 -11.44 0.82 -0.67
N GLU A 49 -11.64 0.35 -1.91
CA GLU A 49 -12.59 -0.73 -2.20
C GLU A 49 -12.25 -2.03 -1.46
N THR A 50 -10.96 -2.35 -1.35
CA THR A 50 -10.51 -3.58 -0.68
C THR A 50 -10.72 -3.47 0.83
N PHE A 51 -10.49 -2.31 1.43
CA PHE A 51 -10.73 -2.10 2.86
C PHE A 51 -12.21 -2.24 3.23
N GLU A 52 -13.12 -1.74 2.39
CA GLU A 52 -14.57 -1.94 2.62
C GLU A 52 -14.95 -3.43 2.56
N LYS A 53 -14.40 -4.17 1.60
CA LYS A 53 -14.60 -5.63 1.50
C LYS A 53 -14.00 -6.36 2.71
N MET A 54 -12.82 -5.96 3.17
CA MET A 54 -12.17 -6.52 4.35
C MET A 54 -12.98 -6.27 5.63
N ASP A 55 -13.53 -5.06 5.82
CA ASP A 55 -14.40 -4.77 6.96
C ASP A 55 -15.66 -5.65 6.95
N THR A 56 -16.24 -5.86 5.77
CA THR A 56 -17.41 -6.73 5.59
C THR A 56 -17.06 -8.19 5.91
N ALA A 57 -15.99 -8.72 5.32
CA ALA A 57 -15.52 -10.08 5.57
C ALA A 57 -15.14 -10.29 7.05
N LEU A 58 -14.58 -9.27 7.71
CA LEU A 58 -14.27 -9.32 9.14
C LEU A 58 -15.53 -9.39 10.01
N ALA A 59 -16.58 -8.64 9.66
CA ALA A 59 -17.87 -8.70 10.34
C ALA A 59 -18.55 -10.08 10.17
N GLU A 60 -18.39 -10.69 9.00
CA GLU A 60 -18.88 -12.04 8.68
C GLU A 60 -17.96 -13.16 9.20
N LYS A 61 -16.77 -12.79 9.69
CA LYS A 61 -15.69 -13.70 10.11
C LYS A 61 -15.23 -14.66 9.00
N ASP A 62 -15.27 -14.21 7.74
CA ASP A 62 -14.83 -14.99 6.59
C ASP A 62 -13.30 -14.91 6.42
N LEU A 63 -12.59 -15.83 7.04
CA LEU A 63 -11.14 -15.94 6.97
C LEU A 63 -10.61 -16.20 5.55
N ASN A 64 -11.38 -16.90 4.70
CA ASN A 64 -10.94 -17.20 3.34
C ASN A 64 -11.00 -15.95 2.46
N GLU A 65 -12.07 -15.16 2.59
CA GLU A 65 -12.21 -13.89 1.90
C GLU A 65 -11.14 -12.89 2.39
N LEU A 66 -10.94 -12.78 3.70
CA LEU A 66 -9.87 -11.95 4.28
C LEU A 66 -8.49 -12.34 3.73
N SER A 67 -8.20 -13.64 3.61
CA SER A 67 -6.94 -14.10 3.01
C SER A 67 -6.81 -13.67 1.55
N SER A 68 -7.87 -13.84 0.76
CA SER A 68 -7.89 -13.53 -0.66
C SER A 68 -7.70 -12.03 -0.91
N LEU A 69 -8.38 -11.19 -0.13
CA LEU A 69 -8.24 -9.73 -0.16
C LEU A 69 -6.84 -9.30 0.28
N GLY A 70 -6.30 -9.92 1.35
CA GLY A 70 -4.94 -9.68 1.81
C GLY A 70 -3.90 -10.02 0.74
N HIS A 71 -4.07 -11.16 0.05
CA HIS A 71 -3.20 -11.56 -1.06
C HIS A 71 -3.25 -10.56 -2.21
N PHE A 72 -4.45 -10.16 -2.62
CA PHE A 72 -4.67 -9.20 -3.71
C PHE A 72 -3.94 -7.87 -3.42
N LEU A 73 -4.21 -7.27 -2.26
CA LEU A 73 -3.66 -5.96 -1.92
C LEU A 73 -2.15 -6.01 -1.65
N LYS A 74 -1.64 -7.14 -1.13
CA LYS A 74 -0.20 -7.39 -1.00
C LYS A 74 0.51 -7.38 -2.35
N GLY A 75 -0.07 -8.01 -3.38
CA GLY A 75 0.51 -8.03 -4.72
C GLY A 75 0.53 -6.63 -5.35
N SER A 76 -0.58 -5.90 -5.22
CA SER A 76 -0.71 -4.55 -5.74
C SER A 76 0.28 -3.58 -5.07
N SER A 77 0.37 -3.59 -3.73
CA SER A 77 1.31 -2.76 -2.96
C SER A 77 2.78 -3.09 -3.22
N ALA A 78 3.12 -4.37 -3.41
CA ALA A 78 4.49 -4.78 -3.74
C ALA A 78 4.97 -4.23 -5.09
N THR A 79 4.06 -4.06 -6.06
CA THR A 79 4.40 -3.53 -7.40
C THR A 79 4.83 -2.07 -7.34
N LEU A 80 4.28 -1.32 -6.38
CA LEU A 80 4.58 0.10 -6.16
C LEU A 80 5.66 0.34 -5.11
N GLY A 81 6.17 -0.71 -4.47
CA GLY A 81 7.13 -0.61 -3.38
C GLY A 81 6.52 -0.17 -2.04
N PHE A 82 5.21 -0.23 -1.83
CA PHE A 82 4.58 0.24 -0.59
C PHE A 82 4.70 -0.80 0.54
N ASN A 83 5.88 -0.85 1.16
CA ASN A 83 6.30 -1.89 2.10
C ASN A 83 5.38 -2.06 3.31
N LYS A 84 5.02 -0.98 4.01
CA LYS A 84 4.16 -1.11 5.21
C LYS A 84 2.77 -1.66 4.87
N VAL A 85 2.22 -1.23 3.73
CA VAL A 85 0.94 -1.75 3.24
C VAL A 85 1.06 -3.23 2.91
N ARG A 86 2.11 -3.60 2.16
CA ARG A 86 2.42 -5.00 1.82
C ARG A 86 2.54 -5.88 3.05
N ASP A 87 3.29 -5.44 4.06
CA ASP A 87 3.60 -6.23 5.25
C ASP A 87 2.35 -6.44 6.11
N SER A 88 1.51 -5.42 6.28
CA SER A 88 0.22 -5.58 6.94
C SER A 88 -0.73 -6.50 6.16
N CYS A 89 -0.75 -6.41 4.83
CA CYS A 89 -1.53 -7.32 3.98
C CYS A 89 -1.03 -8.77 4.05
N GLN A 90 0.27 -8.99 4.27
CA GLN A 90 0.82 -10.32 4.55
C GLN A 90 0.27 -10.88 5.88
N VAL A 91 0.15 -10.08 6.93
CA VAL A 91 -0.47 -10.50 8.20
C VAL A 91 -1.92 -10.94 7.95
N ILE A 92 -2.70 -10.12 7.23
CA ILE A 92 -4.10 -10.43 6.90
C ILE A 92 -4.19 -11.74 6.10
N GLN A 93 -3.34 -11.92 5.09
CA GLN A 93 -3.28 -13.13 4.29
C GLN A 93 -2.99 -14.38 5.14
N GLN A 94 -1.91 -14.35 5.94
CA GLN A 94 -1.46 -15.52 6.70
C GLN A 94 -2.48 -15.94 7.76
N TYR A 95 -2.97 -14.99 8.55
CA TYR A 95 -3.98 -15.30 9.57
C TYR A 95 -5.34 -15.66 8.95
N GLY A 96 -5.66 -15.17 7.74
CA GLY A 96 -6.80 -15.66 6.97
C GLY A 96 -6.65 -17.13 6.55
N HIS A 97 -5.42 -17.59 6.30
CA HIS A 97 -5.10 -19.01 6.09
C HIS A 97 -4.94 -19.81 7.39
N LYS A 98 -5.22 -19.21 8.56
CA LYS A 98 -4.97 -19.84 9.86
C LYS A 98 -3.51 -20.21 10.05
N GLN A 99 -2.63 -19.29 9.66
CA GLN A 99 -1.19 -19.43 9.79
C GLN A 99 -0.58 -18.18 10.42
N THR A 100 0.45 -18.38 11.23
CA THR A 100 1.32 -17.32 11.72
C THR A 100 2.28 -16.86 10.62
N LEU A 101 2.98 -15.74 10.84
CA LEU A 101 3.91 -15.17 9.85
C LEU A 101 5.11 -16.07 9.52
N ASP A 102 5.48 -16.99 10.41
CA ASP A 102 6.53 -18.00 10.18
C ASP A 102 6.00 -19.28 9.49
N GLY A 103 4.71 -19.31 9.14
CA GLY A 103 4.08 -20.42 8.42
C GLY A 103 3.61 -21.56 9.31
N THR A 104 3.56 -21.35 10.63
CA THR A 104 3.00 -22.33 11.59
C THR A 104 1.48 -22.24 11.60
N ASP A 105 0.79 -23.37 11.76
CA ASP A 105 -0.67 -23.38 11.84
C ASP A 105 -1.15 -22.71 13.15
N GLU A 106 -2.14 -21.82 13.03
CA GLU A 106 -2.86 -21.17 14.12
C GLU A 106 -4.34 -21.62 14.09
N PRO A 107 -4.70 -22.69 14.82
CA PRO A 107 -6.05 -23.24 14.76
C PRO A 107 -7.11 -22.36 15.45
N ASP A 108 -6.71 -21.38 16.27
CA ASP A 108 -7.64 -20.50 16.97
C ASP A 108 -8.12 -19.36 16.05
N GLU A 109 -9.38 -19.46 15.61
CA GLU A 109 -10.01 -18.45 14.76
C GLU A 109 -10.16 -17.10 15.46
N GLU A 110 -10.35 -17.06 16.78
CA GLU A 110 -10.45 -15.78 17.51
C GLU A 110 -9.10 -15.06 17.52
N VAL A 111 -8.01 -15.80 17.67
CA VAL A 111 -6.65 -15.26 17.54
C VAL A 111 -6.42 -14.73 16.12
N CYS A 112 -6.78 -15.51 15.09
CA CYS A 112 -6.66 -15.09 13.69
C CYS A 112 -7.44 -13.79 13.43
N LEU A 113 -8.71 -13.73 13.81
CA LEU A 113 -9.56 -12.55 13.63
C LEU A 113 -9.03 -11.34 14.39
N SER A 114 -8.53 -11.53 15.62
CA SER A 114 -7.90 -10.45 16.39
C SER A 114 -6.67 -9.90 15.67
N LYS A 115 -5.79 -10.77 15.16
CA LYS A 115 -4.58 -10.37 14.42
C LYS A 115 -4.91 -9.66 13.12
N ILE A 116 -5.89 -10.15 12.37
CA ILE A 116 -6.39 -9.50 11.16
C ILE A 116 -6.98 -8.13 11.49
N THR A 117 -7.75 -8.01 12.56
CA THR A 117 -8.35 -6.72 12.98
C THR A 117 -7.27 -5.68 13.30
N ASP A 118 -6.23 -6.07 14.03
CA ASP A 118 -5.13 -5.18 14.38
C ASP A 118 -4.30 -4.79 13.15
N ALA A 119 -4.06 -5.74 12.24
CA ALA A 119 -3.39 -5.47 10.97
C ALA A 119 -4.22 -4.54 10.07
N LEU A 120 -5.54 -4.73 9.99
CA LEU A 120 -6.43 -3.89 9.20
C LEU A 120 -6.50 -2.45 9.73
N LYS A 121 -6.45 -2.26 11.05
CA LYS A 121 -6.33 -0.92 11.65
C LYS A 121 -5.00 -0.27 11.31
N THR A 122 -3.92 -1.04 11.43
CA THR A 122 -2.55 -0.55 11.15
C THR A 122 -2.41 -0.12 9.70
N VAL A 123 -2.81 -0.97 8.75
CA VAL A 123 -2.71 -0.67 7.32
C VAL A 123 -3.53 0.54 6.90
N LYS A 124 -4.70 0.76 7.51
CA LYS A 124 -5.52 1.95 7.24
C LYS A 124 -4.84 3.25 7.67
N VAL A 125 -4.11 3.22 8.79
CA VAL A 125 -3.34 4.39 9.27
C VAL A 125 -2.12 4.60 8.38
N ASP A 126 -1.31 3.56 8.16
CA ASP A 126 -0.10 3.64 7.33
C ASP A 126 -0.43 4.09 5.90
N PHE A 127 -1.54 3.60 5.34
CA PHE A 127 -2.00 4.01 4.02
C PHE A 127 -2.45 5.47 3.99
N ALA A 128 -3.20 5.95 4.98
CA ALA A 128 -3.66 7.34 5.02
C ALA A 128 -2.49 8.34 5.11
N GLU A 129 -1.43 7.99 5.84
CA GLU A 129 -0.19 8.78 5.90
C GLU A 129 0.50 8.80 4.54
N LEU A 130 0.72 7.62 3.95
CA LEU A 130 1.36 7.47 2.64
C LEU A 130 0.58 8.17 1.51
N GLU A 131 -0.74 8.02 1.49
CA GLU A 131 -1.63 8.64 0.50
C GLU A 131 -1.51 10.17 0.55
N LYS A 132 -1.47 10.74 1.76
CA LYS A 132 -1.30 12.18 1.94
C LYS A 132 0.04 12.66 1.39
N GLU A 133 1.13 11.96 1.68
CA GLU A 133 2.47 12.32 1.20
C GLU A 133 2.56 12.23 -0.32
N LEU A 134 2.05 11.15 -0.91
CA LEU A 134 2.03 10.95 -2.36
C LEU A 134 1.12 11.97 -3.06
N LYS A 135 -0.03 12.32 -2.50
CA LYS A 135 -0.89 13.39 -3.04
C LYS A 135 -0.20 14.75 -3.02
N ILE A 136 0.62 15.03 -2.01
CA ILE A 136 1.41 16.27 -1.98
C ILE A 136 2.45 16.23 -3.10
N PHE A 137 3.22 15.14 -3.20
CA PHE A 137 4.25 14.95 -4.24
C PHE A 137 3.68 15.14 -5.66
N PHE A 138 2.62 14.42 -6.02
CA PHE A 138 2.03 14.49 -7.36
C PHE A 138 1.26 15.79 -7.67
N ASN A 139 1.00 16.63 -6.66
CA ASN A 139 0.39 17.95 -6.84
C ASN A 139 1.43 19.08 -6.82
N SER A 140 2.53 18.95 -6.06
CA SER A 140 3.63 19.91 -6.09
C SER A 140 4.31 19.94 -7.45
N ASP A 141 4.44 18.78 -8.11
CA ASP A 141 5.04 18.69 -9.45
C ASP A 141 4.19 19.43 -10.52
N SER A 142 2.88 19.57 -10.29
CA SER A 142 1.97 20.26 -11.23
C SER A 142 1.96 21.79 -11.12
N GLU A 143 2.58 22.38 -10.09
CA GLU A 143 2.57 23.86 -9.87
C GLU A 143 3.86 24.58 -10.33
N THR A 144 4.82 23.90 -10.97
CA THR A 144 6.14 24.50 -11.28
C THR A 144 6.28 25.11 -12.69
N ASN A 145 5.20 25.30 -13.45
CA ASN A 145 5.26 25.87 -14.82
C ASN A 145 4.25 27.00 -15.07
N GLU A 146 4.22 28.03 -14.21
CA GLU A 146 3.71 29.36 -14.59
C GLU A 146 4.59 30.47 -13.97
N ASP A 147 5.73 30.78 -14.62
CA ASP A 147 6.32 32.13 -14.71
C ASP A 147 7.41 32.22 -15.79
#